data_AF-A0A9P7WQ21-F1
#
_entry.id   AF-A0A9P7WQ21-F1
#
_cell.length_a   1.000
_cell.length_b   1.000
_cell.length_c   1.000
_cell.angle_alpha   90.00
_cell.angle_beta   90.00
_cell.angle_gamma   90.00
#
_symmetry.space_group_name_H-M   'P 1'
#
loop_
_entity.id
_entity.type
_entity.pdbx_description
1 polymer ?
#
loop_
_entity_poly.entity_id
_entity_poly.type
_entity_poly.pdbx_seq_one_letter_code
_entity_poly.pdbx_strand_id
1 'polypeptide(L)'
;MKSKDLTVKQRVPAHKIMVVFSFAPTQKRGFFVSSSSSSSWQGTPSPLQTTVKNISDDGQEICSLSVGLDESCFVAAREGDVRYGYTNYAPISKAIDAYNTRNPSASLSIDNFRWISFAPDQDRFFAYFVLDDGQEKCLAESIPESLAKALETFDSVSCVSMGRNGSWVTLSDDKSMWEGVPKALAERLAQSDPIKSVVLALDDENEFFLEYEDGRFLMILPKAWHETINSHIEGDEEASNAEEVALAAAKALGWPP
;
A
#
# COMPACT_ATOMS: atom_id res chain seq x y z
N MET A 1 21.60 21.24 -7.47
CA MET A 1 20.54 20.32 -7.01
C MET A 1 20.81 18.96 -7.65
N LYS A 2 20.97 17.89 -6.87
CA LYS A 2 21.20 16.54 -7.41
C LYS A 2 19.86 16.01 -7.94
N SER A 3 19.82 15.62 -9.21
CA SER A 3 18.69 14.94 -9.85
C SER A 3 18.40 13.65 -9.10
N LYS A 4 17.16 13.43 -8.64
CA LYS A 4 16.71 12.14 -8.11
C LYS A 4 16.30 11.28 -9.32
N ASP A 5 16.90 10.10 -9.45
CA ASP A 5 16.61 9.15 -10.53
C ASP A 5 15.15 8.68 -10.43
N LEU A 6 14.36 8.94 -11.47
CA LEU A 6 12.99 8.44 -11.64
C LEU A 6 13.05 7.20 -12.52
N THR A 7 12.70 6.04 -11.96
CA THR A 7 12.62 4.79 -12.70
C THR A 7 11.15 4.53 -13.07
N VAL A 8 10.84 4.47 -14.36
CA VAL A 8 9.54 4.03 -14.91
C VAL A 8 9.79 2.74 -15.67
N LYS A 9 9.20 1.62 -15.25
CA LYS A 9 9.36 0.31 -15.93
C LYS A 9 8.09 -0.10 -16.70
N GLN A 10 8.29 -0.81 -17.81
CA GLN A 10 7.29 -1.09 -18.84
C GLN A 10 6.78 -2.55 -18.78
N ARG A 11 5.45 -2.69 -18.96
CA ARG A 11 4.58 -3.85 -19.24
C ARG A 11 5.12 -5.28 -19.04
N VAL A 12 4.60 -5.96 -18.02
CA VAL A 12 4.67 -7.43 -17.81
C VAL A 12 3.44 -8.11 -18.46
N PRO A 13 3.53 -9.35 -18.99
CA PRO A 13 2.40 -10.06 -19.62
C PRO A 13 1.25 -10.36 -18.63
N ALA A 14 0.06 -10.60 -19.18
CA ALA A 14 -1.25 -10.60 -18.52
C ALA A 14 -1.54 -11.77 -17.54
N HIS A 15 -0.61 -12.11 -16.66
CA HIS A 15 -0.97 -12.68 -15.36
C HIS A 15 -0.89 -11.52 -14.38
N LYS A 16 -2.03 -11.14 -13.80
CA LYS A 16 -2.15 -9.99 -12.91
C LYS A 16 -1.37 -10.30 -11.64
N ILE A 17 -0.07 -10.00 -11.63
CA ILE A 17 0.78 -10.14 -10.45
C ILE A 17 0.21 -9.18 -9.41
N MET A 18 -0.38 -9.74 -8.35
CA MET A 18 -0.81 -8.95 -7.22
C MET A 18 0.43 -8.59 -6.41
N VAL A 19 0.81 -7.32 -6.42
CA VAL A 19 1.90 -6.81 -5.60
C VAL A 19 1.32 -6.17 -4.36
N VAL A 20 1.70 -6.67 -3.18
CA VAL A 20 1.43 -6.02 -1.89
C VAL A 20 2.70 -5.34 -1.45
N PHE A 21 2.65 -4.02 -1.29
CA PHE A 21 3.77 -3.22 -0.82
C PHE A 21 3.39 -2.43 0.43
N SER A 22 4.31 -2.35 1.38
CA SER A 22 4.21 -1.43 2.52
C SER A 22 5.58 -0.91 2.89
N PHE A 23 5.66 0.36 3.28
CA PHE A 23 6.80 0.83 4.06
C PHE A 23 6.79 0.17 5.43
N ALA A 24 7.97 -0.05 6.00
CA ALA A 24 8.18 -0.45 7.38
C ALA A 24 9.03 0.63 8.08
N PRO A 25 8.39 1.70 8.59
CA PRO A 25 9.07 2.88 9.12
C PRO A 25 9.56 2.65 10.56
N THR A 26 10.30 1.56 10.77
CA THR A 26 10.91 1.23 12.06
C THR A 26 12.23 2.00 12.26
N GLN A 27 12.91 1.77 13.39
CA GLN A 27 14.26 2.31 13.62
C GLN A 27 15.23 2.02 12.46
N LYS A 28 15.03 0.88 11.78
CA LYS A 28 15.75 0.54 10.56
C LYS A 28 14.75 0.64 9.42
N ARG A 29 14.61 1.85 8.85
CA ARG A 29 13.75 2.12 7.67
C ARG A 29 13.76 0.93 6.71
N GLY A 30 12.57 0.51 6.31
CA GLY A 30 12.40 -0.75 5.63
C GLY A 30 11.17 -0.80 4.75
N PHE A 31 10.93 -1.98 4.20
CA PHE A 31 9.80 -2.29 3.36
C PHE A 31 9.37 -3.73 3.54
N PHE A 32 8.15 -3.99 3.12
CA PHE A 32 7.62 -5.30 2.81
C PHE A 32 7.14 -5.29 1.36
N VAL A 33 7.46 -6.33 0.62
CA VAL A 33 6.92 -6.58 -0.72
C VAL A 33 6.54 -8.04 -0.82
N SER A 34 5.37 -8.31 -1.39
CA SER A 34 4.89 -9.65 -1.67
C SER A 34 4.28 -9.71 -3.05
N SER A 35 4.51 -10.82 -3.72
CA SER A 35 3.87 -11.25 -4.95
C SER A 35 3.13 -12.55 -4.67
N SER A 36 2.39 -13.06 -5.65
CA SER A 36 1.72 -14.37 -5.54
C SER A 36 2.68 -15.55 -5.28
N SER A 37 3.98 -15.40 -5.55
CA SER A 37 4.97 -16.49 -5.46
C SER A 37 5.99 -16.34 -4.33
N SER A 38 6.20 -15.13 -3.81
CA SER A 38 7.25 -14.87 -2.84
C SER A 38 7.01 -13.58 -2.07
N SER A 39 7.60 -13.50 -0.88
CA SER A 39 7.61 -12.29 -0.06
C SER A 39 9.03 -11.96 0.36
N SER A 40 9.35 -10.68 0.42
CA SER A 40 10.62 -10.17 0.95
C SER A 40 10.38 -8.94 1.81
N TRP A 41 11.27 -8.76 2.78
CA TRP A 41 11.18 -7.64 3.69
C TRP A 41 12.56 -7.21 4.16
N GLN A 42 12.68 -5.93 4.48
CA GLN A 42 13.82 -5.33 5.14
C GLN A 42 13.28 -4.44 6.26
N GLY A 43 13.93 -4.43 7.43
CA GLY A 43 13.59 -3.47 8.49
C GLY A 43 12.18 -3.64 9.08
N THR A 44 11.52 -4.77 8.84
CA THR A 44 10.17 -5.06 9.33
C THR A 44 10.21 -5.60 10.77
N PRO A 45 9.24 -5.29 11.66
CA PRO A 45 9.22 -5.81 13.04
C PRO A 45 9.17 -7.34 13.11
N SER A 46 9.91 -7.96 14.05
CA SER A 46 9.97 -9.42 14.18
C SER A 46 8.61 -10.11 14.32
N PRO A 47 7.63 -9.60 15.11
CA PRO A 47 6.31 -10.20 15.19
C PRO A 47 5.61 -10.28 13.83
N LEU A 48 5.72 -9.22 13.02
CA LEU A 48 5.16 -9.17 11.68
C LEU A 48 5.87 -10.18 10.75
N GLN A 49 7.19 -10.31 10.85
CA GLN A 49 7.93 -11.33 10.07
C GLN A 49 7.45 -12.75 10.40
N THR A 50 7.23 -13.05 11.68
CA THR A 50 6.69 -14.36 12.12
C THR A 50 5.29 -14.58 11.57
N THR A 51 4.40 -13.57 11.66
CA THR A 51 3.04 -13.66 11.11
C THR A 51 3.05 -13.92 9.61
N VAL A 52 3.80 -13.14 8.84
CA VAL A 52 3.93 -13.29 7.37
C VAL A 52 4.46 -14.67 7.01
N LYS A 53 5.46 -15.16 7.76
CA LYS A 53 6.02 -16.48 7.52
C LYS A 53 4.99 -17.58 7.76
N ASN A 54 4.25 -17.52 8.87
CA ASN A 54 3.20 -18.49 9.17
C ASN A 54 2.10 -18.50 8.09
N ILE A 55 1.65 -17.31 7.66
CA ILE A 55 0.68 -17.16 6.56
C ILE A 55 1.20 -17.86 5.29
N SER A 56 2.48 -17.67 4.97
CA SER A 56 3.11 -18.29 3.80
C SER A 56 3.27 -19.81 3.95
N ASP A 57 3.69 -20.28 5.13
CA ASP A 57 3.87 -21.70 5.45
C ASP A 57 2.52 -22.46 5.42
N ASP A 58 1.42 -21.78 5.74
CA ASP A 58 0.05 -22.30 5.66
C ASP A 58 -0.54 -22.23 4.24
N GLY A 59 0.21 -21.75 3.25
CA GLY A 59 -0.23 -21.65 1.85
C GLY A 59 -1.28 -20.55 1.61
N GLN A 60 -1.38 -19.57 2.51
CA GLN A 60 -2.31 -18.46 2.40
C GLN A 60 -1.67 -17.30 1.62
N GLU A 61 -2.51 -16.52 0.92
CA GLU A 61 -2.06 -15.38 0.12
C GLU A 61 -2.27 -14.07 0.87
N ILE A 62 -1.20 -13.29 1.03
CA ILE A 62 -1.26 -11.95 1.63
C ILE A 62 -1.94 -11.01 0.64
N CYS A 63 -3.06 -10.41 1.06
CA CYS A 63 -3.87 -9.50 0.25
C CYS A 63 -3.59 -8.02 0.56
N SER A 64 -3.23 -7.72 1.80
CA SER A 64 -2.92 -6.36 2.26
C SER A 64 -1.97 -6.45 3.45
N LEU A 65 -1.04 -5.51 3.52
CA LEU A 65 -0.16 -5.35 4.66
C LEU A 65 0.10 -3.86 4.88
N SER A 66 0.12 -3.43 6.13
CA SER A 66 0.38 -2.04 6.49
C SER A 66 1.15 -1.97 7.80
N VAL A 67 2.11 -1.06 7.91
CA VAL A 67 2.97 -0.88 9.09
C VAL A 67 2.99 0.58 9.52
N GLY A 68 2.66 0.83 10.78
CA GLY A 68 2.74 2.14 11.44
C GLY A 68 4.14 2.48 11.97
N LEU A 69 4.34 3.73 12.41
CA LEU A 69 5.61 4.19 13.00
C LEU A 69 6.00 3.51 14.31
N ASP A 70 5.01 3.00 15.04
CA ASP A 70 5.12 2.38 16.36
C ASP A 70 5.19 0.85 16.30
N GLU A 71 5.61 0.30 15.14
CA GLU A 71 5.63 -1.15 14.86
C GLU A 71 4.26 -1.82 14.87
N SER A 72 3.19 -1.02 14.90
CA SER A 72 1.84 -1.46 14.62
C SER A 72 1.75 -2.02 13.23
N CYS A 73 1.03 -3.11 13.08
CA CYS A 73 0.86 -3.76 11.80
C CYS A 73 -0.56 -4.30 11.64
N PHE A 74 -0.95 -4.36 10.38
CA PHE A 74 -2.14 -5.06 9.93
C PHE A 74 -1.74 -5.95 8.76
N VAL A 75 -2.25 -7.18 8.76
CA VAL A 75 -2.11 -8.12 7.65
C VAL A 75 -3.47 -8.72 7.37
N ALA A 76 -3.90 -8.66 6.11
CA ALA A 76 -5.01 -9.44 5.62
C ALA A 76 -4.48 -10.55 4.72
N ALA A 77 -4.89 -11.78 4.97
CA ALA A 77 -4.58 -12.94 4.14
C ALA A 77 -5.87 -13.63 3.67
N ARG A 78 -5.75 -14.49 2.66
CA ARG A 78 -6.84 -15.33 2.18
C ARG A 78 -6.40 -16.77 1.91
N GLU A 79 -7.35 -17.67 2.06
CA GLU A 79 -7.25 -19.09 1.69
C GLU A 79 -8.54 -19.46 0.95
N GLY A 80 -8.46 -19.53 -0.39
CA GLY A 80 -9.66 -19.60 -1.23
C GLY A 80 -10.56 -18.37 -1.01
N ASP A 81 -11.80 -18.61 -0.59
CA ASP A 81 -12.80 -17.58 -0.29
C ASP A 81 -12.77 -17.10 1.16
N VAL A 82 -11.99 -17.75 2.03
CA VAL A 82 -11.87 -17.39 3.44
C VAL A 82 -10.80 -16.31 3.60
N ARG A 83 -11.07 -15.33 4.47
CA ARG A 83 -10.12 -14.26 4.81
C ARG A 83 -9.78 -14.28 6.28
N TYR A 84 -8.55 -13.91 6.57
CA TYR A 84 -8.00 -13.84 7.91
C TYR A 84 -7.37 -12.45 8.11
N GLY A 85 -7.69 -11.84 9.24
CA GLY A 85 -7.11 -10.57 9.65
C GLY A 85 -6.18 -10.77 10.85
N TYR A 86 -5.02 -10.13 10.80
CA TYR A 86 -4.11 -10.04 11.94
C TYR A 86 -3.76 -8.58 12.22
N THR A 87 -3.75 -8.21 13.49
CA THR A 87 -3.18 -6.94 13.94
C THR A 87 -2.62 -7.05 15.35
N ASN A 88 -1.52 -6.34 15.61
CA ASN A 88 -1.00 -6.09 16.96
C ASN A 88 -1.38 -4.70 17.48
N TYR A 89 -2.23 -3.95 16.75
CA TYR A 89 -2.54 -2.55 17.05
C TYR A 89 -3.82 -2.43 17.88
N ALA A 90 -3.64 -2.17 19.18
CA ALA A 90 -4.74 -2.11 20.14
C ALA A 90 -5.90 -1.13 19.78
N PRO A 91 -5.65 0.05 19.16
CA PRO A 91 -6.73 0.93 18.72
C PRO A 91 -7.71 0.29 17.73
N ILE A 92 -7.27 -0.62 16.85
CA ILE A 92 -8.22 -1.35 15.97
C ILE A 92 -9.14 -2.23 16.80
N SER A 93 -8.61 -2.99 17.77
CA SER A 93 -9.45 -3.82 18.64
C SER A 93 -10.49 -2.99 19.40
N LYS A 94 -10.10 -1.82 19.93
CA LYS A 94 -11.03 -0.89 20.58
C LYS A 94 -12.10 -0.35 19.61
N ALA A 95 -11.72 -0.05 18.37
CA ALA A 95 -12.64 0.43 17.35
C ALA A 95 -13.65 -0.66 16.95
N ILE A 96 -13.21 -1.92 16.88
CA ILE A 96 -14.09 -3.08 16.67
C ILE A 96 -15.10 -3.21 17.82
N ASP A 97 -14.64 -3.18 19.07
CA ASP A 97 -15.51 -3.26 20.25
C ASP A 97 -16.54 -2.12 20.28
N ALA A 98 -16.10 -0.89 19.98
CA ALA A 98 -16.97 0.28 19.92
C ALA A 98 -18.00 0.15 18.80
N TYR A 99 -17.61 -0.37 17.63
CA TYR A 99 -18.52 -0.61 16.51
C TYR A 99 -19.58 -1.65 16.87
N ASN A 100 -19.18 -2.80 17.42
CA ASN A 100 -20.09 -3.87 17.83
C ASN A 100 -21.05 -3.43 18.93
N THR A 101 -20.57 -2.62 19.87
CA THR A 101 -21.42 -2.02 20.92
C THR A 101 -22.52 -1.14 20.34
N ARG A 102 -22.21 -0.35 19.29
CA ARG A 102 -23.18 0.56 18.63
C ARG A 102 -24.09 -0.17 17.65
N ASN A 103 -23.66 -1.30 17.11
CA ASN A 103 -24.37 -2.06 16.09
C ASN A 103 -24.55 -3.53 16.52
N PRO A 104 -25.37 -3.85 17.54
CA PRO A 104 -25.45 -5.21 18.08
C PRO A 104 -25.94 -6.27 17.08
N SER A 105 -26.57 -5.86 15.99
CA SER A 105 -27.04 -6.73 14.90
C SER A 105 -25.98 -7.00 13.84
N ALA A 106 -24.82 -6.33 13.88
CA ALA A 106 -23.69 -6.55 13.00
C ALA A 106 -22.50 -7.05 13.82
N SER A 107 -21.83 -8.09 13.34
CA SER A 107 -20.59 -8.58 13.95
C SER A 107 -19.42 -8.09 13.10
N LEU A 108 -18.63 -7.16 13.63
CA LEU A 108 -17.34 -6.80 13.07
C LEU A 108 -16.26 -7.60 13.78
N SER A 109 -15.45 -8.31 13.01
CA SER A 109 -14.20 -8.94 13.43
C SER A 109 -13.03 -8.39 12.61
N ILE A 110 -11.81 -8.77 12.98
CA ILE A 110 -10.61 -8.39 12.21
C ILE A 110 -10.61 -9.00 10.80
N ASP A 111 -11.30 -10.13 10.58
CA ASP A 111 -11.36 -10.84 9.29
C ASP A 111 -12.21 -10.08 8.25
N ASN A 112 -13.09 -9.18 8.70
CA ASN A 112 -13.85 -8.31 7.83
C ASN A 112 -12.98 -7.22 7.18
N PHE A 113 -11.85 -6.86 7.79
CA PHE A 113 -10.98 -5.80 7.29
C PHE A 113 -10.28 -6.22 6.00
N ARG A 114 -10.24 -5.29 5.04
CA ARG A 114 -9.61 -5.51 3.74
C ARG A 114 -8.25 -4.83 3.67
N TRP A 115 -8.16 -3.62 4.20
CA TRP A 115 -6.91 -2.86 4.28
C TRP A 115 -7.04 -1.76 5.33
N ILE A 116 -5.90 -1.28 5.81
CA ILE A 116 -5.78 -0.21 6.81
C ILE A 116 -4.70 0.76 6.36
N SER A 117 -4.93 2.05 6.53
CA SER A 117 -3.93 3.09 6.34
C SER A 117 -3.60 3.70 7.70
N PHE A 118 -2.37 3.55 8.15
CA PHE A 118 -1.89 4.23 9.36
C PHE A 118 -1.50 5.66 9.03
N ALA A 119 -1.76 6.60 9.94
CA ALA A 119 -1.16 7.93 9.84
C ALA A 119 0.21 7.96 10.55
N PRO A 120 1.03 8.99 10.29
CA PRO A 120 2.31 9.15 11.00
C PRO A 120 2.15 9.42 12.50
N ASP A 121 1.04 10.02 12.92
CA ASP A 121 0.78 10.25 14.35
C ASP A 121 0.23 8.96 14.99
N GLN A 122 0.67 8.69 16.22
CA GLN A 122 0.18 7.56 17.01
C GLN A 122 -1.35 7.63 17.16
N ASP A 123 -2.00 6.46 17.22
CA ASP A 123 -3.46 6.29 17.37
C ASP A 123 -4.35 6.76 16.20
N ARG A 124 -3.80 7.01 15.01
CA ARG A 124 -4.58 7.43 13.83
C ARG A 124 -4.58 6.40 12.73
N PHE A 125 -5.76 6.09 12.22
CA PHE A 125 -5.90 5.19 11.10
C PHE A 125 -7.19 5.46 10.31
N PHE A 126 -7.17 5.00 9.06
CA PHE A 126 -8.35 4.74 8.27
C PHE A 126 -8.40 3.25 7.97
N ALA A 127 -9.56 2.62 8.06
CA ALA A 127 -9.74 1.22 7.77
C ALA A 127 -10.97 0.99 6.91
N TYR A 128 -10.82 0.07 5.96
CA TYR A 128 -11.89 -0.37 5.07
C TYR A 128 -12.20 -1.84 5.35
N PHE A 129 -13.49 -2.17 5.47
CA PHE A 129 -13.96 -3.51 5.80
C PHE A 129 -15.29 -3.83 5.12
N VAL A 130 -15.56 -5.12 4.99
CA VAL A 130 -16.80 -5.66 4.42
C VAL A 130 -17.47 -6.53 5.46
N LEU A 131 -18.69 -6.16 5.84
CA LEU A 131 -19.51 -6.91 6.79
C LEU A 131 -19.99 -8.24 6.18
N ASP A 132 -20.50 -9.13 7.03
CA ASP A 132 -20.98 -10.46 6.63
C ASP A 132 -22.18 -10.39 5.66
N ASP A 133 -22.94 -9.29 5.66
CA ASP A 133 -24.04 -9.03 4.72
C ASP A 133 -23.55 -8.46 3.38
N GLY A 134 -22.24 -8.33 3.19
CA GLY A 134 -21.61 -7.76 2.01
C GLY A 134 -21.54 -6.24 1.98
N GLN A 135 -22.03 -5.54 3.02
CA GLN A 135 -21.93 -4.08 3.04
C GLN A 135 -20.49 -3.61 3.27
N GLU A 136 -20.08 -2.70 2.41
CA GLU A 136 -18.80 -2.00 2.49
C GLU A 136 -18.90 -0.83 3.47
N LYS A 137 -17.94 -0.72 4.38
CA LYS A 137 -17.90 0.32 5.42
C LYS A 137 -16.46 0.79 5.66
N CYS A 138 -16.35 1.94 6.30
CA CYS A 138 -15.08 2.45 6.79
C CYS A 138 -15.14 2.82 8.27
N LEU A 139 -13.98 2.75 8.92
CA LEU A 139 -13.72 3.23 10.27
C LEU A 139 -12.53 4.18 10.17
N ALA A 140 -12.66 5.36 10.75
CA ALA A 140 -11.59 6.35 10.77
C ALA A 140 -11.45 6.91 12.17
N GLU A 141 -10.22 6.96 12.68
CA GLU A 141 -9.89 7.55 13.96
C GLU A 141 -8.93 8.72 13.73
N SER A 142 -9.38 9.93 14.08
CA SER A 142 -8.56 11.15 14.08
C SER A 142 -7.85 11.47 12.74
N ILE A 143 -8.46 11.14 11.60
CA ILE A 143 -7.92 11.47 10.27
C ILE A 143 -7.92 13.00 9.99
N PRO A 144 -7.10 13.51 9.05
CA PRO A 144 -7.13 14.91 8.65
C PRO A 144 -8.53 15.38 8.22
N GLU A 145 -8.95 16.58 8.63
CA GLU A 145 -10.28 17.12 8.31
C GLU A 145 -10.50 17.23 6.80
N SER A 146 -9.46 17.57 6.04
CA SER A 146 -9.55 17.63 4.57
C SER A 146 -9.72 16.26 3.93
N LEU A 147 -9.11 15.21 4.49
CA LEU A 147 -9.35 13.84 4.06
C LEU A 147 -10.78 13.41 4.38
N ALA A 148 -11.28 13.71 5.59
CA ALA A 148 -12.66 13.40 5.97
C ALA A 148 -13.67 14.04 4.99
N LYS A 149 -13.49 15.34 4.68
CA LYS A 149 -14.29 16.05 3.68
C LYS A 149 -14.16 15.47 2.28
N ALA A 150 -12.96 15.02 1.88
CA ALA A 150 -12.78 14.39 0.58
C ALA A 150 -13.56 13.08 0.49
N LEU A 151 -13.49 12.24 1.52
CA LEU A 151 -14.18 10.95 1.60
C LEU A 151 -15.72 11.08 1.49
N GLU A 152 -16.30 12.18 1.97
CA GLU A 152 -17.74 12.48 1.80
C GLU A 152 -18.15 12.69 0.32
N THR A 153 -17.18 12.91 -0.58
CA THR A 153 -17.44 13.14 -2.01
C THR A 153 -17.29 11.89 -2.88
N PHE A 154 -17.01 10.73 -2.27
CA PHE A 154 -16.82 9.47 -2.97
C PHE A 154 -18.00 8.53 -2.72
N ASP A 155 -18.51 7.93 -3.78
CA ASP A 155 -19.52 6.87 -3.67
C ASP A 155 -18.88 5.54 -3.23
N SER A 156 -17.64 5.30 -3.68
CA SER A 156 -16.81 4.15 -3.31
C SER A 156 -15.35 4.59 -3.15
N VAL A 157 -14.60 3.91 -2.29
CA VAL A 157 -13.19 4.20 -2.03
C VAL A 157 -12.38 2.92 -2.21
N SER A 158 -11.51 2.91 -3.21
CA SER A 158 -10.65 1.76 -3.52
C SER A 158 -9.33 1.81 -2.75
N CYS A 159 -8.84 3.01 -2.41
CA CYS A 159 -7.58 3.20 -1.69
C CYS A 159 -7.60 4.48 -0.86
N VAL A 160 -7.03 4.43 0.35
CA VAL A 160 -6.60 5.60 1.12
C VAL A 160 -5.18 5.36 1.59
N SER A 161 -4.35 6.38 1.42
CA SER A 161 -2.95 6.38 1.83
C SER A 161 -2.67 7.67 2.58
N MET A 162 -2.22 7.57 3.84
CA MET A 162 -1.77 8.72 4.62
C MET A 162 -0.25 8.69 4.71
N GLY A 163 0.35 9.87 4.60
CA GLY A 163 1.79 10.07 4.64
C GLY A 163 2.19 11.13 5.65
N ARG A 164 3.48 11.44 5.67
CA ARG A 164 4.07 12.44 6.57
C ARG A 164 3.39 13.82 6.43
N ASN A 165 3.39 14.60 7.52
CA ASN A 165 2.90 15.98 7.56
C ASN A 165 1.41 16.15 7.17
N GLY A 166 0.58 15.13 7.40
CA GLY A 166 -0.84 15.17 7.07
C GLY A 166 -1.12 15.04 5.57
N SER A 167 -0.14 14.61 4.77
CA SER A 167 -0.36 14.29 3.36
C SER A 167 -1.26 13.06 3.22
N TRP A 168 -2.06 13.03 2.16
CA TRP A 168 -2.93 11.89 1.88
C TRP A 168 -3.28 11.79 0.39
N VAL A 169 -3.63 10.58 -0.01
CA VAL A 169 -4.24 10.23 -1.30
C VAL A 169 -5.46 9.37 -1.04
N THR A 170 -6.54 9.61 -1.77
CA THR A 170 -7.67 8.69 -1.86
C THR A 170 -8.06 8.48 -3.33
N LEU A 171 -8.43 7.24 -3.65
CA LEU A 171 -8.80 6.79 -4.98
C LEU A 171 -10.21 6.19 -4.95
N SER A 172 -10.94 6.40 -6.04
CA SER A 172 -12.10 5.62 -6.48
C SER A 172 -11.89 5.16 -7.93
N ASP A 173 -12.88 4.48 -8.48
CA ASP A 173 -12.84 3.96 -9.85
C ASP A 173 -12.67 5.06 -10.91
N ASP A 174 -13.14 6.28 -10.64
CA ASP A 174 -13.22 7.38 -11.61
C ASP A 174 -12.51 8.67 -11.16
N LYS A 175 -12.05 8.72 -9.91
CA LYS A 175 -11.56 9.96 -9.30
C LYS A 175 -10.42 9.68 -8.35
N SER A 176 -9.47 10.61 -8.33
CA SER A 176 -8.42 10.68 -7.33
C SER A 176 -8.44 12.06 -6.68
N MET A 177 -8.26 12.09 -5.36
CA MET A 177 -8.06 13.32 -4.59
C MET A 177 -6.82 13.16 -3.73
N TRP A 178 -6.09 14.26 -3.54
CA TRP A 178 -4.87 14.24 -2.75
C TRP A 178 -4.56 15.60 -2.16
N GLU A 179 -3.80 15.60 -1.07
CA GLU A 179 -3.28 16.82 -0.45
C GLU A 179 -1.88 16.58 0.11
N GLY A 180 -1.01 17.59 0.00
CA GLY A 180 0.32 17.57 0.61
C GLY A 180 1.30 16.54 0.04
N VAL A 181 0.96 15.86 -1.06
CA VAL A 181 1.81 14.81 -1.65
C VAL A 181 3.00 15.37 -2.43
N PRO A 182 4.09 14.60 -2.60
CA PRO A 182 5.23 15.02 -3.40
C PRO A 182 4.84 15.42 -4.84
N LYS A 183 5.50 16.45 -5.38
CA LYS A 183 5.21 17.02 -6.72
C LYS A 183 5.20 15.95 -7.83
N ALA A 184 6.16 15.03 -7.80
CA ALA A 184 6.24 13.95 -8.77
C ALA A 184 5.04 13.01 -8.72
N LEU A 185 4.46 12.78 -7.53
CA LEU A 185 3.23 12.00 -7.37
C LEU A 185 2.02 12.82 -7.85
N ALA A 186 1.90 14.09 -7.46
CA ALA A 186 0.81 14.96 -7.90
C ALA A 186 0.73 15.08 -9.43
N GLU A 187 1.87 15.20 -10.11
CA GLU A 187 1.94 15.25 -11.58
C GLU A 187 1.42 13.96 -12.24
N ARG A 188 1.52 12.81 -11.55
CA ARG A 188 1.05 11.51 -12.04
C ARG A 188 -0.43 11.29 -11.73
N LEU A 189 -0.88 11.65 -10.53
CA LEU A 189 -2.30 11.63 -10.17
C LEU A 189 -3.13 12.52 -11.11
N ALA A 190 -2.56 13.61 -11.62
CA ALA A 190 -3.20 14.51 -12.58
C ALA A 190 -3.29 13.97 -14.03
N GLN A 191 -2.60 12.87 -14.37
CA GLN A 191 -2.58 12.31 -15.74
C GLN A 191 -3.80 11.43 -16.04
N SER A 192 -4.70 11.21 -15.06
CA SER A 192 -5.91 10.37 -15.20
C SER A 192 -5.64 8.94 -15.68
N ASP A 193 -4.42 8.44 -15.46
CA ASP A 193 -4.13 7.02 -15.65
C ASP A 193 -4.91 6.19 -14.60
N PRO A 194 -5.40 4.99 -14.93
CA PRO A 194 -6.05 4.11 -13.95
C PRO A 194 -5.04 3.64 -12.89
N ILE A 195 -5.26 4.04 -11.64
CA ILE A 195 -4.38 3.74 -10.50
C ILE A 195 -5.04 2.71 -9.61
N LYS A 196 -4.31 1.63 -9.33
CA LYS A 196 -4.75 0.55 -8.45
C LYS A 196 -4.48 0.86 -6.98
N SER A 197 -3.28 1.35 -6.66
CA SER A 197 -2.90 1.62 -5.28
C SER A 197 -1.83 2.70 -5.17
N VAL A 198 -1.84 3.42 -4.04
CA VAL A 198 -0.78 4.35 -3.63
C VAL A 198 -0.40 4.07 -2.19
N VAL A 199 0.89 3.97 -1.92
CA VAL A 199 1.46 3.83 -0.58
C VAL A 199 2.40 5.00 -0.34
N LEU A 200 2.05 5.87 0.61
CA LEU A 200 2.91 6.97 1.06
C LEU A 200 3.80 6.49 2.21
N ALA A 201 5.05 6.97 2.25
CA ALA A 201 5.88 6.76 3.41
C ALA A 201 5.39 7.61 4.60
N LEU A 202 5.37 7.01 5.79
CA LEU A 202 5.01 7.71 7.03
C LEU A 202 6.17 8.57 7.55
N ASP A 203 7.40 8.22 7.18
CA ASP A 203 8.64 8.82 7.70
C ASP A 203 9.39 9.70 6.69
N ASP A 204 9.00 9.74 5.42
CA ASP A 204 9.61 10.61 4.39
C ASP A 204 8.54 11.21 3.48
N GLU A 205 8.58 12.52 3.27
CA GLU A 205 7.59 13.26 2.49
C GLU A 205 7.73 13.08 0.96
N ASN A 206 8.84 12.49 0.50
CA ASN A 206 9.15 12.35 -0.92
C ASN A 206 9.05 10.90 -1.41
N GLU A 207 8.89 9.94 -0.50
CA GLU A 207 8.88 8.52 -0.85
C GLU A 207 7.46 8.00 -0.99
N PHE A 208 7.24 7.27 -2.08
CA PHE A 208 5.96 6.64 -2.37
C PHE A 208 6.14 5.45 -3.30
N PHE A 209 5.14 4.57 -3.28
CA PHE A 209 4.94 3.50 -4.25
C PHE A 209 3.56 3.68 -4.87
N LEU A 210 3.47 3.66 -6.19
CA LEU A 210 2.23 3.78 -6.96
C LEU A 210 2.14 2.60 -7.93
N GLU A 211 1.00 1.92 -7.92
CA GLU A 211 0.68 0.81 -8.81
C GLU A 211 -0.50 1.21 -9.72
N TYR A 212 -0.36 0.99 -11.02
CA TYR A 212 -1.43 1.20 -12.00
C TYR A 212 -2.25 -0.09 -12.17
N GLU A 213 -3.48 0.03 -12.67
CA GLU A 213 -4.34 -1.14 -12.89
C GLU A 213 -3.78 -2.14 -13.92
N ASP A 214 -2.94 -1.67 -14.83
CA ASP A 214 -2.26 -2.47 -15.85
C ASP A 214 -0.99 -3.18 -15.33
N GLY A 215 -0.70 -3.08 -14.03
CA GLY A 215 0.45 -3.71 -13.38
C GLY A 215 1.76 -2.92 -13.51
N ARG A 216 1.78 -1.79 -14.23
CA ARG A 216 2.92 -0.86 -14.15
C ARG A 216 3.00 -0.27 -12.74
N PHE A 217 4.17 0.23 -12.40
CA PHE A 217 4.41 0.89 -11.13
C PHE A 217 5.35 2.08 -11.30
N LEU A 218 5.25 3.01 -10.36
CA LEU A 218 6.16 4.12 -10.17
C LEU A 218 6.56 4.16 -8.71
N MET A 219 7.85 4.24 -8.44
CA MET A 219 8.34 4.25 -7.08
C MET A 219 9.46 5.28 -6.90
N ILE A 220 9.37 6.07 -5.83
CA ILE A 220 10.46 6.89 -5.34
C ILE A 220 10.83 6.31 -3.97
N LEU A 221 11.86 5.48 -3.97
CA LEU A 221 12.31 4.70 -2.81
C LEU A 221 13.83 4.77 -2.68
N PRO A 222 14.43 4.44 -1.52
CA PRO A 222 15.86 4.24 -1.40
C PRO A 222 16.40 3.27 -2.46
N LYS A 223 17.47 3.67 -3.17
CA LYS A 223 18.04 2.89 -4.29
C LYS A 223 18.39 1.45 -3.91
N ALA A 224 18.80 1.23 -2.66
CA ALA A 224 19.12 -0.10 -2.14
C ALA A 224 17.94 -1.08 -2.12
N TRP A 225 16.69 -0.60 -2.20
CA TRP A 225 15.49 -1.46 -2.19
C TRP A 225 15.04 -1.86 -3.59
N HIS A 226 15.50 -1.15 -4.63
CA HIS A 226 14.95 -1.27 -5.98
C HIS A 226 15.16 -2.66 -6.56
N GLU A 227 16.32 -3.28 -6.35
CA GLU A 227 16.63 -4.62 -6.88
C GLU A 227 15.65 -5.66 -6.32
N THR A 228 15.48 -5.71 -4.99
CA THR A 228 14.56 -6.65 -4.33
C THR A 228 13.12 -6.41 -4.74
N ILE A 229 12.67 -5.15 -4.82
CA ILE A 229 11.29 -4.85 -5.20
C ILE A 229 11.05 -5.23 -6.66
N ASN A 230 11.97 -4.88 -7.57
CA ASN A 230 11.85 -5.22 -8.98
C ASN A 230 11.78 -6.73 -9.21
N SER A 231 12.56 -7.54 -8.47
CA SER A 231 12.53 -9.00 -8.63
C SER A 231 11.17 -9.62 -8.28
N HIS A 232 10.37 -8.97 -7.43
CA HIS A 232 9.00 -9.42 -7.11
C HIS A 232 7.97 -8.99 -8.14
N ILE A 233 8.26 -7.91 -8.89
CA ILE A 233 7.32 -7.35 -9.85
C ILE A 233 7.54 -7.93 -11.25
N GLU A 234 8.80 -8.17 -11.64
CA GLU A 234 9.13 -8.70 -12.97
C GLU A 234 8.78 -10.19 -13.10
N GLY A 235 8.63 -10.92 -11.99
CA GLY A 235 8.54 -12.38 -12.01
C GLY A 235 9.85 -13.01 -12.51
N ASP A 236 10.10 -14.28 -12.19
CA ASP A 236 11.33 -14.98 -12.60
C ASP A 236 11.46 -15.22 -14.14
N GLU A 237 10.61 -14.61 -14.98
CA GLU A 237 10.70 -14.71 -16.43
C GLU A 237 11.56 -13.58 -17.03
N GLU A 238 12.86 -13.86 -17.10
CA GLU A 238 13.87 -13.18 -17.93
C GLU A 238 14.06 -11.66 -17.73
N ALA A 239 14.79 -11.32 -16.67
CA ALA A 239 15.44 -10.03 -16.43
C ALA A 239 16.47 -9.58 -17.51
N SER A 240 16.45 -10.13 -18.73
CA SER A 240 17.46 -9.90 -19.77
C SER A 240 17.18 -8.71 -20.70
N ASN A 241 15.96 -8.16 -20.73
CA ASN A 241 15.59 -7.13 -21.73
C ASN A 241 15.30 -5.73 -21.16
N ALA A 242 15.26 -5.56 -19.83
CA ALA A 242 14.86 -4.27 -19.23
C ALA A 242 15.98 -3.22 -19.27
N GLU A 243 17.25 -3.62 -19.18
CA GLU A 243 18.39 -2.69 -19.14
C GLU A 243 18.69 -2.08 -20.53
N GLU A 244 18.52 -2.87 -21.60
CA GLU A 244 18.76 -2.42 -22.97
C GLU A 244 17.68 -1.43 -23.45
N VAL A 245 16.44 -1.58 -22.97
CA VAL A 245 15.31 -0.68 -23.29
C VAL A 245 15.33 0.61 -22.44
N ALA A 246 15.75 0.54 -21.18
CA ALA A 246 15.97 1.73 -20.34
C ALA A 246 17.07 2.64 -20.92
N LEU A 247 18.14 2.04 -21.47
CA LEU A 247 19.20 2.76 -22.16
C LEU A 247 18.72 3.41 -23.47
N ALA A 248 17.79 2.75 -24.18
CA ALA A 248 17.17 3.29 -25.39
C ALA A 248 16.21 4.46 -25.09
N ALA A 249 15.43 4.38 -24.02
CA ALA A 249 14.52 5.44 -23.58
C ALA A 249 15.26 6.68 -23.05
N ALA A 250 16.35 6.50 -22.30
CA ALA A 250 17.20 7.60 -21.85
C ALA A 250 17.86 8.35 -23.03
N LYS A 251 18.31 7.61 -24.06
CA LYS A 251 18.80 8.19 -25.32
C LYS A 251 17.71 8.96 -26.09
N ALA A 252 16.49 8.43 -26.16
CA ALA A 252 15.39 9.10 -26.86
C ALA A 252 14.95 10.40 -26.18
N LEU A 253 15.16 10.53 -24.87
CA LEU A 253 14.84 11.72 -24.07
C LEU A 253 16.02 12.71 -23.93
N GLY A 254 17.16 12.44 -24.59
CA GLY A 254 18.32 13.32 -24.58
C GLY A 254 19.04 13.41 -23.22
N TRP A 255 18.85 12.39 -22.36
CA TRP A 255 19.58 12.31 -21.10
C TRP A 255 20.98 11.75 -21.37
N PRO A 256 22.04 12.40 -20.86
CA PRO A 256 23.37 11.82 -20.91
C PRO A 256 23.39 10.51 -20.10
N PRO A 257 24.23 9.55 -20.51
CA PRO A 257 24.31 8.23 -19.88
C PRO A 257 24.65 8.29 -18.38
#